data_AF-F4FZS9-F1
#
_entry.id   AF-F4FZS9-F1
#
_cell.length_a   1.000
_cell.length_b   1.000
_cell.length_c   1.000
_cell.angle_alpha   90.00
_cell.angle_beta   90.00
_cell.angle_gamma   90.00
#
_symmetry.space_group_name_H-M   'P 1'
#
loop_
_entity.id
_entity.type
_entity.pdbx_description
1 polymer ?
#
loop_
_entity_poly.entity_id
_entity_poly.type
_entity_poly.pdbx_seq_one_letter_code
_entity_poly.pdbx_strand_id
1 'polypeptide(L)'
;MYVKVRLELVTPFSKEMVDSLKADNIDLPHGMKIEMRNLEGKVEVCVEVELVDPKSVLTLRNTVDEILEHIELVDNVLKRST
;
A
#
# COMPACT_ATOMS: atom_id res chain seq x y z
N MET A 1 -1.98 -11.72 17.92
CA MET A 1 -1.26 -10.44 18.06
C MET A 1 -1.24 -9.77 16.69
N TYR A 2 -1.40 -8.46 16.59
CA TYR A 2 -1.43 -7.77 15.29
C TYR A 2 -0.22 -6.85 15.14
N VAL A 3 0.31 -6.77 13.92
CA VAL A 3 1.31 -5.76 13.52
C VAL A 3 0.71 -4.90 12.44
N LYS A 4 0.95 -3.59 12.55
CA LYS A 4 0.46 -2.60 11.60
C LYS A 4 1.62 -1.76 11.09
N VAL A 5 1.68 -1.59 9.77
CA VAL A 5 2.57 -0.66 9.08
C VAL A 5 1.71 0.42 8.45
N ARG A 6 2.12 1.68 8.65
CA ARG A 6 1.51 2.84 8.01
C ARG A 6 2.54 3.51 7.13
N LEU A 7 2.19 3.70 5.87
CA LEU A 7 2.95 4.44 4.87
C LEU A 7 2.21 5.73 4.56
N GLU A 8 2.96 6.84 4.50
CA GLU A 8 2.43 8.14 4.12
C GLU A 8 3.27 8.70 2.96
N LEU A 9 2.63 8.92 1.83
CA LEU A 9 3.25 9.52 0.65
C LEU A 9 2.65 10.90 0.40
N VAL A 10 3.51 11.90 0.23
CA VAL A 10 3.09 13.24 -0.21
C VAL A 10 3.19 13.31 -1.73
N THR A 11 2.08 13.56 -2.41
CA THR A 11 2.05 13.66 -3.88
C THR A 11 0.88 14.54 -4.33
N PRO A 12 1.07 15.40 -5.35
CA PRO A 12 -0.03 16.20 -5.92
C PRO A 12 -1.08 15.34 -6.63
N PHE A 13 -0.77 14.08 -6.95
CA PHE A 13 -1.65 13.14 -7.65
C PHE A 13 -2.28 12.11 -6.70
N SER A 14 -2.58 12.51 -5.46
CA SER A 14 -2.98 11.58 -4.40
C SER A 14 -4.28 10.85 -4.68
N LYS A 15 -5.18 11.47 -5.45
CA LYS A 15 -6.44 10.85 -5.85
C LYS A 15 -6.22 9.77 -6.91
N GLU A 16 -5.54 10.13 -8.00
CA GLU A 16 -5.20 9.25 -9.12
C GLU A 16 -4.37 8.05 -8.65
N MET A 17 -3.46 8.27 -7.71
CA MET A 17 -2.66 7.23 -7.08
C MET A 17 -3.53 6.19 -6.36
N VAL A 18 -4.44 6.63 -5.48
CA VAL A 18 -5.32 5.72 -4.74
C VAL A 18 -6.27 4.97 -5.67
N ASP A 19 -6.80 5.64 -6.67
CA ASP A 19 -7.70 5.02 -7.66
C ASP A 19 -6.97 3.96 -8.49
N SER A 20 -5.70 4.20 -8.83
CA SER A 20 -4.86 3.24 -9.57
C SER A 20 -4.47 2.03 -8.71
N LEU A 21 -4.12 2.24 -7.44
CA LEU A 21 -3.69 1.17 -6.52
C LEU A 21 -4.84 0.30 -6.02
N LYS A 22 -6.07 0.83 -5.93
CA LYS A 22 -7.26 0.06 -5.53
C LYS A 22 -7.74 -0.92 -6.60
N ALA A 23 -7.31 -0.76 -7.86
CA ALA A 23 -7.74 -1.60 -8.97
C ALA A 23 -7.13 -3.01 -8.91
N ASP A 24 -6.05 -3.21 -8.16
CA ASP A 24 -5.46 -4.52 -7.93
C ASP A 24 -6.28 -5.26 -6.87
N ASN A 25 -7.03 -6.28 -7.30
CA ASN A 25 -7.60 -7.30 -6.41
C ASN A 25 -6.43 -8.10 -5.80
N ILE A 26 -5.84 -7.57 -4.73
CA ILE A 26 -4.74 -8.21 -4.02
C ILE A 26 -5.31 -9.48 -3.39
N ASP A 27 -4.82 -10.63 -3.85
CA ASP A 27 -5.08 -11.93 -3.24
C ASP A 27 -4.35 -11.95 -1.88
N LEU A 28 -5.00 -11.36 -0.87
CA LEU A 28 -4.37 -11.09 0.41
C LEU A 28 -4.24 -12.38 1.23
N PRO A 29 -3.06 -12.64 1.84
CA PRO A 29 -2.90 -13.71 2.80
C PRO A 29 -3.95 -13.64 3.91
N HIS A 30 -4.37 -14.80 4.43
CA HIS A 30 -5.34 -14.85 5.53
C HIS A 30 -4.85 -14.06 6.74
N GLY A 31 -5.73 -13.23 7.31
CA GLY A 31 -5.41 -12.36 8.43
C GLY A 31 -4.66 -11.07 8.04
N MET A 32 -4.54 -10.76 6.75
CA MET A 32 -3.99 -9.49 6.26
C MET A 32 -5.10 -8.54 5.79
N LYS A 33 -4.94 -7.25 6.10
CA LYS A 33 -5.84 -6.18 5.67
C LYS A 33 -5.01 -5.01 5.13
N ILE A 34 -5.40 -4.50 3.97
CA ILE A 34 -4.83 -3.28 3.40
C ILE A 34 -5.94 -2.24 3.28
N GLU A 35 -5.69 -1.03 3.77
CA GLU A 35 -6.55 0.13 3.59
C GLU A 35 -5.76 1.26 2.94
N MET A 36 -6.31 1.86 1.90
CA MET A 36 -5.71 3.00 1.21
C MET A 36 -6.67 4.19 1.25
N ARG A 37 -6.15 5.35 1.66
CA ARG A 37 -6.92 6.59 1.83
C ARG A 37 -6.22 7.73 1.11
N ASN A 38 -7.01 8.52 0.39
CA ASN A 38 -6.59 9.82 -0.12
C ASN A 38 -6.88 10.87 0.95
N LEU A 39 -5.85 11.61 1.35
CA LEU A 39 -5.92 12.74 2.28
C LEU A 39 -5.30 13.94 1.55
N GLU A 40 -6.11 14.71 0.82
CA GLU A 40 -5.75 15.92 0.04
C GLU A 40 -4.22 16.21 -0.08
N GLY A 41 -3.60 15.76 -1.18
CA GLY A 41 -2.15 15.90 -1.40
C GLY A 41 -1.29 14.83 -0.72
N LYS A 42 -1.93 13.84 -0.07
CA LYS A 42 -1.28 12.69 0.55
C LYS A 42 -2.04 11.39 0.31
N VAL A 43 -1.29 10.31 0.25
CA VAL A 43 -1.81 8.94 0.23
C VAL A 43 -1.37 8.27 1.52
N GLU A 44 -2.32 7.68 2.24
CA GLU A 44 -2.05 6.83 3.39
C GLU A 44 -2.36 5.38 3.03
N VAL A 45 -1.39 4.49 3.24
CA VAL A 45 -1.56 3.04 3.11
C VAL A 45 -1.35 2.41 4.48
N CYS A 46 -2.35 1.69 4.97
CA CYS A 46 -2.29 0.93 6.21
C CYS A 46 -2.32 -0.56 5.88
N VAL A 47 -1.28 -1.29 6.25
CA VAL A 47 -1.22 -2.75 6.15
C VAL A 47 -1.22 -3.33 7.56
N GLU A 48 -2.15 -4.23 7.83
CA GLU A 48 -2.29 -4.93 9.11
C GLU A 48 -2.22 -6.44 8.88
N VAL A 49 -1.51 -7.14 9.74
CA VAL A 49 -1.41 -8.61 9.70
C VAL A 49 -1.60 -9.22 11.08
N GLU A 50 -2.31 -10.34 11.13
CA GLU A 50 -2.33 -11.21 12.30
C GLU A 50 -1.04 -12.05 12.35
N LEU A 51 -0.31 -11.97 13.46
CA LEU A 51 0.86 -12.80 13.73
C LEU A 51 0.42 -14.16 14.27
N VAL A 52 0.27 -15.10 13.35
CA VAL A 52 0.07 -16.53 13.65
C VAL A 52 1.39 -17.27 13.84
N ASP A 53 2.45 -16.85 13.13
CA ASP A 53 3.80 -17.37 13.29
C ASP A 53 4.86 -16.32 12.84
N PRO A 54 6.16 -16.52 13.10
CA PRO A 54 7.20 -15.54 12.73
C PRO A 54 7.26 -15.22 11.22
N LYS A 55 6.82 -16.12 10.34
CA LYS A 55 6.76 -15.87 8.89
C LYS A 55 5.72 -14.82 8.54
N SER A 56 4.69 -14.60 9.37
CA SER A 56 3.71 -13.52 9.15
C SER A 56 4.38 -12.15 9.05
N VAL A 57 5.47 -11.92 9.80
CA VAL A 57 6.26 -10.67 9.70
C VAL A 57 6.99 -10.58 8.35
N LEU A 58 7.53 -11.70 7.85
CA LEU A 58 8.20 -11.74 6.55
C LEU A 58 7.21 -11.52 5.41
N THR A 59 6.01 -12.11 5.51
CA THR A 59 4.92 -11.86 4.56
C THR A 59 4.52 -10.40 4.56
N LEU A 60 4.36 -9.78 5.73
CA LEU A 60 4.07 -8.34 5.85
C LEU A 60 5.14 -7.49 5.15
N ARG A 61 6.42 -7.80 5.37
CA ARG A 61 7.53 -7.09 4.69
C ARG A 61 7.38 -7.20 3.18
N ASN A 62 7.21 -8.42 2.65
CA ASN A 62 7.07 -8.63 1.21
C ASN A 62 5.89 -7.85 0.62
N THR A 63 4.74 -7.89 1.28
CA THR A 63 3.56 -7.14 0.81
C THR A 63 3.79 -5.63 0.86
N VAL A 64 4.48 -5.12 1.88
CA VAL A 64 4.85 -3.70 1.95
C VAL A 64 5.83 -3.33 0.83
N ASP A 65 6.82 -4.19 0.53
CA ASP A 65 7.75 -3.98 -0.57
C ASP A 65 7.02 -3.93 -1.93
N GLU A 66 6.11 -4.87 -2.20
CA GLU A 66 5.29 -4.91 -3.42
C GLU A 66 4.41 -3.66 -3.57
N ILE A 67 3.78 -3.19 -2.49
CA ILE A 67 3.00 -1.94 -2.50
C ILE A 67 3.89 -0.75 -2.87
N LEU A 68 5.10 -0.67 -2.33
CA LEU A 68 6.03 0.43 -2.61
C LEU A 68 6.48 0.41 -4.08
N GLU A 69 6.72 -0.76 -4.65
CA GLU A 69 7.04 -0.91 -6.08
C GLU A 69 5.88 -0.42 -6.96
N HIS A 70 4.64 -0.80 -6.65
CA HIS A 70 3.46 -0.34 -7.38
C HIS A 70 3.28 1.18 -7.27
N ILE A 71 3.47 1.74 -6.06
CA ILE A 71 3.43 3.20 -5.84
C ILE A 71 4.47 3.90 -6.71
N GLU A 72 5.71 3.39 -6.77
CA GLU A 72 6.77 3.98 -7.58
C GLU A 72 6.45 3.94 -9.08
N LEU A 73 5.90 2.82 -9.57
CA LEU A 73 5.47 2.70 -10.96
C LEU A 73 4.38 3.72 -11.30
N VAL A 74 3.35 3.82 -10.47
CA VAL A 74 2.24 4.77 -10.69
C VAL A 74 2.73 6.21 -10.61
N ASP A 75 3.59 6.55 -9.65
CA ASP A 75 4.16 7.90 -9.51
C ASP A 75 4.98 8.29 -10.73
N ASN A 76 5.79 7.37 -11.25
CA ASN A 76 6.56 7.59 -12.48
C ASN A 76 5.67 7.80 -13.71
N VAL A 77 4.55 7.07 -13.83
CA VAL A 77 3.59 7.23 -14.93
C VAL A 77 2.89 8.59 -14.84
N LEU A 78 2.44 8.98 -13.66
CA LEU A 78 1.72 10.25 -13.44
C LEU A 78 2.65 11.45 -13.71
N LYS A 79 3.89 11.41 -13.23
CA LYS A 79 4.88 12.46 -13.47
C LYS A 79 5.29 12.61 -14.93
N ARG A 80 5.26 11.54 -15.72
CA ARG A 80 5.58 11.57 -17.17
C ARG A 80 4.39 11.98 -18.05
N SER A 81 3.18 11.93 -17.50
CA SER A 81 1.94 12.27 -18.22
C SER A 81 1.53 13.73 -18.07
N THR A 82 2.35 14.53 -17.37
CA THR A 82 2.18 15.97 -17.12
C THR A 82 3.32 16.74 -17.77
#